data_AF-Q3A4Z9-F1
#
_entry.id   AF-Q3A4Z9-F1
#
_cell.length_a   1.000
_cell.length_b   1.000
_cell.length_c   1.000
_cell.angle_alpha   90.00
_cell.angle_beta   90.00
_cell.angle_gamma   90.00
#
_symmetry.space_group_name_H-M   'P 1'
#
loop_
_entity.id
_entity.type
_entity.pdbx_description
1 polymer ?
#
loop_
_entity_poly.entity_id
_entity_poly.type
_entity_poly.pdbx_seq_one_letter_code
_entity_poly.pdbx_strand_id
1 'polypeptide(L)'
;MKCETILPGTECTFWTKNGCIFEGNSCQPVVEACEGCDRIVESSIGPVCSAYPAPERKWAQGLCNLASHKKVEIQSNAQKVNPLKASKKASKGK
;
A
#
# COMPACT_ATOMS: atom_id res chain seq x y z
N MET A 1 -10.72 3.17 14.78
CA MET A 1 -11.62 4.34 14.75
C MET A 1 -12.50 4.19 13.52
N LYS A 2 -13.82 4.32 13.64
CA LYS A 2 -14.74 4.07 12.53
C LYS A 2 -14.82 5.31 11.65
N CYS A 3 -14.87 5.14 10.33
CA CYS A 3 -15.17 6.25 9.43
C CYS A 3 -16.64 6.67 9.63
N GLU A 4 -16.92 7.97 9.57
CA GLU A 4 -18.28 8.54 9.70
C GLU A 4 -18.70 9.36 8.46
N THR A 5 -17.80 9.57 7.49
CA THR A 5 -18.07 10.38 6.29
C THR A 5 -18.47 9.51 5.11
N ILE A 6 -17.52 8.74 4.58
CA ILE A 6 -17.67 8.05 3.28
C ILE A 6 -18.11 6.59 3.45
N LEU A 7 -17.65 5.92 4.51
CA LEU A 7 -18.09 4.58 4.92
C LEU A 7 -18.44 4.57 6.42
N PRO A 8 -19.67 4.96 6.78
CA PRO A 8 -20.09 4.96 8.17
C PRO A 8 -19.98 3.55 8.78
N GLY A 9 -19.21 3.43 9.85
CA GLY A 9 -19.08 2.18 10.61
C GLY A 9 -17.93 1.27 10.22
N THR A 10 -17.25 1.53 9.10
CA THR A 10 -16.06 0.76 8.68
C THR A 10 -14.83 1.20 9.47
N GLU A 11 -14.02 0.24 9.90
CA GLU A 11 -12.75 0.54 10.56
C GLU A 11 -11.80 1.26 9.61
N CYS A 12 -11.45 2.50 9.97
CA CYS A 12 -10.61 3.36 9.18
C CYS A 12 -9.45 3.85 10.06
N THR A 13 -8.23 3.45 9.69
CA THR A 13 -7.01 3.87 10.39
C THR A 13 -6.68 5.35 10.16
N PHE A 14 -7.30 5.95 9.14
CA PHE A 14 -7.12 7.36 8.75
C PHE A 14 -8.09 8.30 9.46
N TRP A 15 -9.04 7.76 10.23
CA TRP A 15 -10.03 8.57 10.93
C TRP A 15 -9.46 9.11 12.24
N THR A 16 -9.56 10.43 12.43
CA THR A 16 -9.18 11.14 13.65
C THR A 16 -10.37 11.93 14.19
N LYS A 17 -10.24 12.54 15.38
CA LYS A 17 -11.30 13.40 15.94
C LYS A 17 -11.66 14.60 15.06
N ASN A 18 -10.74 15.05 14.21
CA ASN A 18 -10.95 16.18 13.30
C ASN A 18 -11.38 15.75 11.89
N GLY A 19 -11.61 14.45 11.66
CA GLY A 19 -11.94 13.87 10.36
C GLY A 19 -10.82 13.02 9.78
N CYS A 20 -10.88 12.74 8.48
CA CYS A 20 -9.83 12.01 7.76
C CYS A 20 -8.52 12.80 7.77
N ILE A 21 -7.36 12.12 7.85
CA ILE A 21 -6.04 12.77 7.79
C ILE A 21 -5.74 13.49 6.45
N PHE A 22 -6.57 13.26 5.44
CA PHE A 22 -6.37 13.86 4.12
C PHE A 22 -6.87 15.31 4.08
N GLU A 23 -6.30 16.09 3.17
CA GLU A 23 -6.67 17.49 2.97
C GLU A 23 -8.14 17.58 2.54
N GLY A 24 -8.95 18.30 3.31
CA GLY A 24 -10.41 18.32 3.15
C GLY A 24 -11.18 17.29 3.97
N ASN A 25 -10.54 16.64 4.96
CA ASN A 25 -11.15 15.75 5.97
C ASN A 25 -11.96 14.57 5.40
N SER A 26 -11.77 14.25 4.12
CA SER A 26 -12.54 13.24 3.38
C SER A 26 -11.62 12.40 2.50
N CYS A 27 -11.99 11.13 2.28
CA CYS A 27 -11.28 10.29 1.32
C CYS A 27 -11.67 10.67 -0.11
N GLN A 28 -10.76 10.44 -1.06
CA GLN A 28 -10.97 10.63 -2.49
C GLN A 28 -11.28 9.29 -3.17
N PRO A 29 -12.02 9.31 -4.29
CA PRO A 29 -12.31 8.10 -5.06
C PRO A 29 -11.03 7.52 -5.69
N VAL A 30 -11.10 6.24 -6.07
CA VAL A 30 -10.01 5.55 -6.77
C VAL A 30 -9.78 6.14 -8.16
N VAL A 31 -8.53 6.10 -8.61
CA VAL A 31 -8.12 6.51 -9.96
C VAL A 31 -8.07 5.31 -10.89
N GLU A 32 -8.00 5.52 -12.21
CA GLU A 32 -7.87 4.44 -13.21
C GLU A 32 -6.69 3.49 -12.90
N ALA A 33 -5.58 4.04 -12.36
CA ALA A 33 -4.44 3.23 -11.94
C ALA A 33 -4.74 2.24 -10.78
N CYS A 34 -5.83 2.43 -10.04
CA CYS A 34 -6.26 1.52 -8.98
C CYS A 34 -7.17 0.39 -9.50
N GLU A 35 -7.69 0.47 -10.72
CA GLU A 35 -8.65 -0.51 -11.24
C GLU A 35 -8.07 -1.93 -11.20
N GLY A 36 -8.85 -2.88 -10.67
CA GLY A 36 -8.43 -4.26 -10.45
C GLY A 36 -7.66 -4.51 -9.15
N CYS A 37 -7.52 -3.54 -8.25
CA CYS A 37 -6.97 -3.77 -6.92
C CYS A 37 -8.04 -4.33 -5.96
N ASP A 38 -7.73 -5.40 -5.22
CA ASP A 38 -8.64 -6.06 -4.26
C ASP A 38 -9.03 -5.19 -3.05
N ARG A 39 -8.41 -4.01 -2.92
CA ARG A 39 -8.56 -3.11 -1.78
C ARG A 39 -9.57 -1.99 -2.02
N ILE A 40 -10.19 -1.98 -3.20
CA ILE A 40 -11.26 -1.04 -3.55
C ILE A 40 -12.53 -1.45 -2.82
N VAL A 41 -13.18 -0.47 -2.18
CA VAL A 41 -14.44 -0.66 -1.47
C VAL A 41 -15.41 0.40 -1.96
N GLU A 42 -16.67 0.03 -2.14
CA GLU A 42 -17.72 0.97 -2.52
C GLU A 42 -18.10 1.88 -1.34
N SER A 43 -18.20 3.18 -1.60
CA SER A 43 -18.55 4.20 -0.61
C SER A 43 -19.66 5.11 -1.13
N SER A 44 -20.15 5.97 -0.24
CA SER A 44 -21.18 6.97 -0.58
C SER A 44 -20.78 7.93 -1.70
N ILE A 45 -19.47 8.11 -1.95
CA ILE A 45 -18.93 8.97 -3.02
C ILE A 45 -18.42 8.17 -4.24
N GLY A 46 -18.61 6.85 -4.25
CA GLY A 46 -18.05 5.93 -5.25
C GLY A 46 -16.96 5.02 -4.70
N PRO A 47 -16.23 4.30 -5.57
CA PRO A 47 -15.19 3.37 -5.15
C PRO A 47 -14.00 4.11 -4.52
N VAL A 48 -13.58 3.69 -3.33
CA VAL A 48 -12.45 4.26 -2.56
C VAL A 48 -11.46 3.17 -2.16
N CYS A 49 -10.22 3.56 -1.85
CA CYS A 49 -9.22 2.61 -1.36
C CYS A 49 -9.34 2.45 0.16
N SER A 50 -9.49 1.21 0.64
CA SER A 50 -9.52 0.91 2.09
C SER A 50 -8.18 1.16 2.79
N ALA A 51 -7.08 1.24 2.04
CA ALA A 51 -5.73 1.36 2.58
C ALA A 51 -5.09 2.74 2.39
N TYR A 52 -5.72 3.66 1.65
CA TYR A 52 -5.24 5.02 1.49
C TYR A 52 -6.41 5.98 1.25
N PRO A 53 -6.47 7.12 1.95
CA PRO A 53 -7.53 8.09 1.75
C PRO A 53 -7.41 8.87 0.43
N ALA A 54 -6.22 8.89 -0.19
CA ALA A 54 -5.98 9.58 -1.46
C ALA A 54 -5.13 8.73 -2.42
N PRO A 55 -5.78 7.92 -3.28
CA PRO A 55 -5.06 7.06 -4.21
C PRO A 55 -4.28 7.85 -5.27
N GLU A 56 -4.82 8.96 -5.79
CA GLU A 56 -4.13 9.80 -6.78
C GLU A 56 -2.75 10.26 -6.31
N ARG A 57 -2.66 10.81 -5.08
CA ARG A 57 -1.40 11.28 -4.49
C ARG A 57 -0.40 10.15 -4.31
N LYS A 58 -0.89 8.95 -3.99
CA LYS A 58 -0.05 7.75 -3.85
C LYS A 58 0.56 7.34 -5.19
N TRP A 59 -0.22 7.36 -6.26
CA TRP A 59 0.24 7.06 -7.62
C TRP A 59 1.13 8.16 -8.20
N ALA A 60 0.91 9.43 -7.83
CA ALA A 60 1.76 10.54 -8.22
C ALA A 60 3.19 10.43 -7.65
N GLN A 61 3.36 9.83 -6.47
CA GLN A 61 4.67 9.58 -5.86
C GLN A 61 5.37 8.33 -6.40
N GLY A 62 4.71 7.55 -7.26
CA GLY A 62 5.23 6.32 -7.84
C GLY A 62 4.25 5.16 -7.72
N LEU A 63 4.73 3.95 -7.97
CA LEU A 63 3.87 2.77 -7.99
C LEU A 63 3.35 2.47 -6.57
N CYS A 64 2.04 2.24 -6.44
CA CYS A 64 1.46 1.91 -5.14
C CYS A 64 2.01 0.57 -4.65
N ASN A 65 2.70 0.58 -3.50
CA ASN A 65 3.29 -0.61 -2.88
C ASN A 65 2.25 -1.63 -2.36
N LEU A 66 0.96 -1.28 -2.40
CA LEU A 66 -0.16 -2.15 -2.03
C LEU A 66 -0.99 -2.57 -3.25
N ALA A 67 -0.59 -2.21 -4.47
CA ALA A 67 -1.26 -2.65 -5.68
C ALA A 67 -1.11 -4.17 -5.82
N SER A 68 -2.20 -4.91 -5.67
CA SER A 68 -2.23 -6.36 -5.91
C SER A 68 -2.16 -6.69 -7.41
N HIS A 69 -2.70 -5.81 -8.25
CA HIS A 69 -2.75 -5.98 -9.70
C HIS A 69 -1.42 -5.61 -10.41
N LYS A 70 -0.63 -4.68 -9.86
CA LYS A 70 0.71 -4.36 -10.37
C LYS A 70 1.76 -4.93 -9.42
N LYS A 71 2.20 -6.14 -9.73
CA LYS A 71 3.40 -6.70 -9.11
C LYS A 71 4.59 -5.89 -9.60
N VAL A 72 5.23 -5.13 -8.70
CA VAL A 72 6.62 -4.70 -8.94
C VAL A 72 7.39 -6.00 -9.08
N GLU A 73 7.81 -6.33 -10.30
CA GLU A 73 8.83 -7.33 -10.52
C GLU A 73 10.08 -6.80 -9.83
N ILE A 74 10.22 -7.13 -8.55
CA ILE A 74 11.51 -7.19 -7.91
C ILE A 74 12.23 -8.23 -8.75
N GLN A 75 12.95 -7.79 -9.79
CA GLN A 75 14.11 -8.50 -10.25
C GLN A 75 15.00 -8.55 -9.02
N SER A 76 14.75 -9.56 -8.18
CA SER A 76 15.76 -10.13 -7.30
C SER A 76 16.80 -10.63 -8.29
N ASN A 77 17.64 -9.70 -8.75
CA ASN A 77 18.96 -10.01 -9.22
C ASN A 77 19.49 -10.92 -8.13
N ALA A 78 19.46 -12.21 -8.44
CA ALA A 78 19.89 -13.26 -7.57
C ALA A 78 21.29 -12.84 -7.21
N GLN A 79 21.43 -12.24 -6.03
CA GLN A 79 22.70 -11.85 -5.49
C GLN A 79 23.40 -13.18 -5.40
N LYS A 80 24.23 -13.47 -6.40
CA LYS A 80 25.08 -14.65 -6.48
C LYS A 80 26.01 -14.55 -5.29
N VAL A 81 25.52 -14.97 -4.13
CA VAL A 81 26.34 -15.31 -2.99
C VAL A 81 27.17 -16.48 -3.46
N ASN A 82 28.35 -16.14 -3.94
CA ASN A 82 29.31 -17.08 -4.48
C ASN A 82 29.67 -18.05 -3.33
N PRO A 83 29.36 -19.36 -3.44
CA PRO A 83 29.50 -20.32 -2.34
C PRO A 83 30.94 -20.44 -1.80
N LEU A 84 31.92 -19.94 -2.55
CA LEU A 84 33.33 -19.81 -2.13
C LEU A 84 33.55 -18.92 -0.90
N LYS A 85 32.67 -17.95 -0.60
CA LYS A 85 32.80 -17.06 0.58
C LYS A 85 32.24 -17.68 1.87
N ALA A 86 31.36 -18.69 1.77
CA ALA A 86 30.83 -19.42 2.92
C ALA A 86 31.81 -20.50 3.42
N SER A 87 32.55 -21.14 2.51
CA SER A 87 33.45 -22.24 2.88
C SER A 87 34.69 -21.81 3.67
N LYS A 88 35.10 -20.53 3.63
CA LYS A 88 36.31 -20.05 4.34
C LYS A 88 36.09 -19.68 5.82
N LYS A 89 34.84 -19.60 6.31
CA LYS A 89 34.56 -19.36 7.74
C LYS A 89 34.48 -20.64 8.58
N ALA A 90 34.32 -21.81 7.95
CA ALA A 90 34.27 -23.09 8.67
C ALA A 90 35.64 -23.61 9.14
N SER A 91 36.75 -23.08 8.61
CA SER A 91 38.10 -23.62 8.88
C SER A 91 38.93 -22.84 9.91
N LYS A 92 38.36 -21.85 10.61
CA LYS A 92 39.08 -21.03 11.62
C LYS A 92 38.58 -21.27 13.06
N GLY A 93 37.92 -22.40 13.30
CA GLY A 93 37.43 -22.81 14.62
C GLY A 93 37.95 -24.20 14.98
N LYS A 94 39.26 -24.34 15.12
CA LYS A 94 39.93 -25.38 15.90
C LYS A 94 41.15 -24.75 16.55
#